data_AF-A0A6G0VRU2-F1
#
_entry.id   AF-A0A6G0VRU2-F1
#
_cell.length_a   1.000
_cell.length_b   1.000
_cell.length_c   1.000
_cell.angle_alpha   90.00
_cell.angle_beta   90.00
_cell.angle_gamma   90.00
#
_symmetry.space_group_name_H-M   'P 1'
#
loop_
_entity.id
_entity.type
_entity.pdbx_description
1 polymer ?
#
loop_
_entity_poly.entity_id
_entity_poly.type
_entity_poly.pdbx_seq_one_letter_code
_entity_poly.pdbx_strand_id
1 'polypeptide(L)'
;GPVYNIETRTYERRHNNDLQNLYGRPNILSYSRSKRIEWAGHVWRAEGKIIKRVTEGRIVGKRPVGRPRTRWKDVIVKDLKMIHDKT
;
A
#
# COMPACT_ATOMS: atom_id res chain seq x y z
N GLY A 1 1.94 21.33 -9.23
CA GLY A 1 1.96 21.87 -10.60
C GLY A 1 3.34 21.73 -11.21
N PRO A 2 3.49 21.94 -12.53
CA PRO A 2 4.80 21.96 -13.19
C PRO A 2 5.73 23.00 -12.57
N VAL A 3 7.03 22.86 -12.77
CA VAL A 3 8.06 23.80 -12.32
C VAL A 3 8.61 24.55 -13.54
N TYR A 4 8.81 25.85 -13.41
CA TYR A 4 9.41 26.65 -14.48
C TYR A 4 10.93 26.46 -14.46
N ASN A 5 11.49 26.02 -15.58
CA ASN A 5 12.93 25.86 -15.76
C ASN A 5 13.51 27.12 -16.43
N ILE A 6 14.46 27.78 -15.76
CA ILE A 6 15.04 29.06 -16.18
C ILE A 6 16.00 28.88 -17.38
N GLU A 7 16.67 27.73 -17.46
CA GLU A 7 17.64 27.42 -18.52
C GLU A 7 16.93 27.09 -19.83
N THR A 8 15.90 26.24 -19.78
CA THR A 8 15.13 25.85 -20.96
C THR A 8 13.99 26.83 -21.28
N ARG A 9 13.68 27.76 -20.36
CA ARG A 9 12.55 28.71 -20.41
C ARG A 9 11.18 28.04 -20.57
N THR A 10 11.02 26.80 -20.13
CA THR A 10 9.78 26.02 -20.26
C THR A 10 9.26 25.48 -18.93
N TYR A 11 7.98 25.11 -18.89
CA TYR A 11 7.39 24.42 -17.76
C TYR A 11 7.63 22.92 -17.87
N GLU A 12 8.29 22.35 -16.87
CA GLU A 12 8.66 20.95 -16.83
C GLU A 12 7.90 20.20 -15.74
N ARG A 13 7.73 18.89 -15.92
CA ARG A 13 7.14 18.03 -14.89
C ARG A 13 8.12 17.90 -13.74
N ARG A 14 7.64 18.07 -12.51
CA ARG A 14 8.43 17.81 -11.29
C ARG A 14 8.74 16.32 -11.16
N HIS A 15 9.91 16.00 -10.63
CA HIS A 15 10.21 14.63 -10.24
C HIS A 15 9.52 14.26 -8.93
N ASN A 16 9.38 12.95 -8.67
CA ASN A 16 8.74 12.45 -7.45
C ASN A 16 9.45 12.92 -6.18
N ASN A 17 10.77 13.10 -6.21
CA ASN A 17 11.54 13.62 -5.08
C ASN A 17 11.19 15.08 -4.79
N ASP A 18 11.07 15.91 -5.83
CA ASP A 18 10.67 17.32 -5.69
C ASP A 18 9.28 17.45 -5.10
N LEU A 19 8.35 16.58 -5.53
CA LEU A 19 7.00 16.53 -4.98
C LEU A 19 6.98 16.09 -3.52
N GLN A 20 7.80 15.10 -3.14
CA GLN A 20 7.91 14.67 -1.73
C GLN A 20 8.46 15.79 -0.84
N ASN A 21 9.51 16.48 -1.28
CA ASN A 21 10.08 17.61 -0.55
C ASN A 21 9.11 18.78 -0.45
N LEU A 22 8.41 19.11 -1.54
CA LEU A 22 7.48 20.24 -1.59
C LEU A 22 6.30 20.07 -0.63
N TYR A 23 5.73 18.86 -0.56
CA TYR A 23 4.54 18.62 0.25
C TYR A 23 4.84 18.06 1.63
N GLY A 24 6.07 17.59 1.89
CA GLY A 24 6.45 16.95 3.15
C GLY A 24 5.60 15.72 3.50
N ARG A 25 4.89 15.15 2.52
CA ARG A 25 3.95 14.05 2.73
C ARG A 25 4.65 12.70 2.58
N PRO A 26 4.24 11.68 3.36
CA PRO A 26 4.75 10.34 3.16
C PRO A 26 4.44 9.87 1.74
N ASN A 27 5.40 9.16 1.13
CA ASN A 27 5.22 8.52 -0.17
C ASN A 27 3.89 7.75 -0.19
N ILE A 28 3.14 7.84 -1.31
CA ILE A 28 1.87 7.13 -1.50
C ILE A 28 1.96 5.65 -1.16
N LEU A 29 3.11 5.02 -1.45
CA LEU A 29 3.37 3.62 -1.10
C LEU A 29 3.37 3.42 0.42
N SER A 30 4.02 4.31 1.18
CA SER A 30 4.05 4.27 2.64
C SER A 30 2.66 4.51 3.22
N TYR A 31 1.90 5.47 2.65
CA TYR A 31 0.52 5.71 3.06
C TYR A 31 -0.38 4.50 2.82
N SER A 32 -0.33 3.90 1.62
CA SER A 32 -1.09 2.69 1.30
C SER A 32 -0.72 1.51 2.20
N ARG A 33 0.56 1.35 2.55
CA ARG A 33 1.00 0.32 3.51
C ARG A 33 0.41 0.55 4.90
N SER A 34 0.52 1.78 5.41
CA SER A 34 -0.03 2.17 6.72
C SER A 34 -1.54 1.89 6.78
N LYS A 35 -2.30 2.34 5.78
CA LYS A 35 -3.74 2.07 5.71
C LYS A 35 -4.07 0.60 5.60
N ARG A 36 -3.28 -0.20 4.87
CA ARG A 36 -3.50 -1.64 4.78
C ARG A 36 -3.32 -2.34 6.13
N ILE A 37 -2.34 -1.92 6.94
CA ILE A 37 -2.11 -2.46 8.28
C ILE A 37 -3.20 -2.00 9.26
N GLU A 38 -3.62 -0.73 9.20
CA GLU A 38 -4.75 -0.21 9.97
C GLU A 38 -6.01 -1.05 9.74
N TRP A 39 -6.34 -1.30 8.46
CA TRP A 39 -7.44 -2.17 8.06
C TRP A 39 -7.26 -3.63 8.51
N ALA A 40 -6.03 -4.16 8.46
CA ALA A 40 -5.76 -5.51 8.99
C ALA A 40 -6.09 -5.60 10.49
N GLY A 41 -5.75 -4.57 11.27
CA GLY A 41 -6.13 -4.47 12.67
C GLY A 41 -7.65 -4.42 12.88
N HIS A 42 -8.38 -3.67 12.03
CA HIS A 42 -9.84 -3.65 12.07
C HIS A 42 -10.46 -5.02 11.77
N VAL A 43 -9.97 -5.71 10.73
CA VAL A 43 -10.45 -7.06 10.40
C VAL A 43 -10.18 -8.04 11.54
N TRP A 44 -9.01 -7.93 12.19
CA TRP A 44 -8.65 -8.81 13.31
C TRP A 44 -9.59 -8.65 14.52
N ARG A 45 -10.01 -7.42 14.82
CA ARG A 45 -10.94 -7.11 15.93
C ARG A 45 -12.42 -7.34 15.59
N ALA A 46 -12.76 -7.62 14.33
CA ALA A 46 -14.14 -7.76 13.88
C ALA A 46 -14.72 -9.16 14.18
N GLU A 47 -14.80 -9.52 15.47
CA GLU A 47 -15.30 -10.81 15.93
C GLU A 47 -16.74 -11.07 15.45
N GLY A 48 -17.01 -12.34 15.08
CA GLY A 48 -18.32 -12.76 14.55
C GLY A 48 -18.68 -12.18 13.17
N LYS A 49 -17.89 -11.24 12.61
CA LYS A 49 -18.17 -10.65 11.30
C LYS A 49 -17.66 -11.54 10.17
N ILE A 50 -18.32 -11.42 9.01
CA ILE A 50 -17.96 -12.20 7.81
C ILE A 50 -16.53 -11.88 7.33
N ILE A 51 -16.08 -10.63 7.48
CA ILE A 51 -14.74 -10.21 7.02
C ILE A 51 -13.62 -10.96 7.73
N LYS A 52 -13.75 -11.20 9.05
CA LYS A 52 -12.78 -11.97 9.83
C LYS A 52 -12.81 -13.44 9.41
N ARG A 53 -14.00 -14.03 9.36
CA ARG A 53 -14.22 -15.43 8.91
C ARG A 53 -13.65 -15.71 7.51
N VAL A 54 -13.84 -14.80 6.55
CA VAL A 54 -13.30 -14.94 5.18
C VAL A 54 -11.78 -14.78 5.16
N THR A 55 -11.23 -13.89 5.99
CA THR A 55 -9.78 -13.64 6.06
C THR A 55 -9.02 -14.81 6.70
N GLU A 56 -9.62 -15.46 7.70
CA GLU A 56 -9.07 -16.64 8.37
C GLU A 56 -9.36 -17.94 7.62
N GLY A 57 -10.45 -17.96 6.86
CA GLY A 57 -10.91 -19.13 6.12
C GLY A 57 -9.90 -19.63 5.08
N ARG A 58 -9.73 -20.96 5.06
CA ARG A 58 -8.97 -21.64 4.00
C ARG A 58 -9.88 -21.88 2.81
N ILE A 59 -9.65 -21.15 1.72
CA ILE A 59 -10.31 -21.43 0.44
C ILE A 59 -9.74 -22.73 -0.14
N VAL A 60 -10.59 -23.74 -0.25
CA VAL A 60 -10.27 -25.04 -0.87
C VAL A 60 -10.74 -25.04 -2.32
N GLY A 61 -9.96 -25.64 -3.22
CA GLY A 61 -10.27 -25.74 -4.65
C GLY A 61 -9.20 -25.14 -5.58
N LYS A 62 -9.39 -25.32 -6.89
CA LYS A 62 -8.50 -24.79 -7.93
C LYS A 62 -8.84 -23.33 -8.21
N ARG A 63 -7.82 -22.46 -8.26
CA ARG A 63 -8.01 -21.06 -8.64
C ARG A 63 -8.25 -20.91 -10.14
N PRO A 64 -9.11 -19.98 -10.57
CA PRO A 64 -9.23 -19.62 -11.98
C PRO A 64 -7.90 -19.11 -12.53
N VAL A 65 -7.67 -19.33 -13.83
CA VAL A 65 -6.53 -18.79 -14.55
C VAL A 65 -6.66 -17.27 -14.64
N GLY A 66 -5.55 -16.53 -14.47
CA GLY A 66 -5.49 -15.07 -14.63
C GLY A 66 -5.50 -14.25 -13.34
N ARG A 67 -6.01 -14.78 -12.22
CA ARG A 67 -5.95 -14.05 -10.94
C ARG A 67 -4.54 -14.17 -10.33
N PRO A 68 -3.91 -13.06 -9.88
CA PRO A 68 -2.66 -13.12 -9.12
C PRO A 68 -2.78 -14.07 -7.92
N ARG A 69 -1.74 -14.90 -7.71
CA ARG A 69 -1.73 -15.88 -6.62
C ARG A 69 -1.63 -15.23 -5.23
N THR A 70 -1.12 -14.01 -5.19
CA THR A 70 -0.91 -13.18 -4.00
C THR A 70 -2.24 -12.84 -3.33
N ARG A 71 -2.36 -13.21 -2.06
CA ARG A 71 -3.51 -12.87 -1.21
C ARG A 71 -3.24 -11.56 -0.48
N TRP A 72 -4.31 -10.90 -0.03
CA TRP A 72 -4.19 -9.71 0.80
C TRP A 72 -3.37 -9.95 2.08
N LYS A 73 -3.57 -11.12 2.74
CA LYS A 73 -2.79 -11.54 3.91
C LYS A 73 -1.29 -11.62 3.63
N ASP A 74 -0.89 -12.13 2.46
CA ASP A 74 0.51 -12.24 2.06
C ASP A 74 1.15 -10.85 1.95
N VAL A 75 0.40 -9.87 1.42
CA VAL A 75 0.86 -8.48 1.31
C VAL A 75 0.99 -7.83 2.69
N ILE A 76 0.03 -8.03 3.60
CA ILE A 76 0.10 -7.50 4.97
C ILE A 76 1.35 -8.02 5.69
N VAL A 77 1.62 -9.33 5.59
CA VAL A 77 2.81 -9.94 6.19
C VAL A 77 4.09 -9.29 5.64
N LYS A 78 4.14 -9.04 4.33
CA LYS A 78 5.28 -8.35 3.70
C LYS A 78 5.44 -6.93 4.24
N ASP A 79 4.36 -6.17 4.40
CA ASP A 79 4.46 -4.80 4.91
C ASP A 79 4.90 -4.74 6.37
N LEU A 80 4.40 -5.65 7.20
CA LEU A 80 4.80 -5.74 8.61
C LEU A 80 6.29 -6.04 8.73
N LYS A 81 6.82 -6.96 7.91
CA LYS A 81 8.26 -7.21 7.83
C LYS A 81 9.04 -5.96 7.41
N MET A 82 8.59 -5.27 6.37
CA MET A 82 9.24 -4.04 5.91
C MET A 82 9.24 -2.91 6.95
N ILE A 83 8.28 -2.88 7.88
CA ILE A 83 8.28 -1.92 8.98
C ILE A 83 9.21 -2.38 10.09
N HIS A 84 9.16 -3.67 10.45
CA HIS A 84 10.04 -4.25 11.46
C HIS A 84 11.52 -4.09 11.09
N ASP A 85 11.90 -4.39 9.84
CA ASP A 85 13.29 -4.29 9.38
C ASP A 85 13.81 -2.84 9.26
N LYS A 86 12.93 -1.83 9.41
CA LYS A 86 13.27 -0.40 9.37
C LYS A 86 13.37 0.25 10.75
N THR A 87 13.00 -0.48 11.79
CA THR A 87 12.98 -0.01 13.19
C THR A 87 14.16 -0.62 13.92
#